data_AF-A0A5C4MJT9-F1
#
_entry.id   AF-A0A5C4MJT9-F1
#
_cell.length_a   1.000
_cell.length_b   1.000
_cell.length_c   1.000
_cell.angle_alpha   90.00
_cell.angle_beta   90.00
_cell.angle_gamma   90.00
#
_symmetry.space_group_name_H-M   'P 1'
#
loop_
_entity.id
_entity.type
_entity.pdbx_description
1 polymer ?
#
loop_
_entity_poly.entity_id
_entity_poly.type
_entity_poly.pdbx_seq_one_letter_code
_entity_poly.pdbx_strand_id
1 'polypeptide(L)' 'MPLILAVDAGGTSTRAVVIDSSGRTLGYGRAGGGNPVSSGPGEAAESLETAVRGALAASGS' A
#
# COMPACT_ATOMS: atom_id res chain seq x y z
N MET A 1 -17.38 9.59 6.77
CA MET A 1 -17.56 8.61 5.67
C MET A 1 -16.44 7.60 5.73
N PRO A 2 -16.67 6.32 5.38
CA PRO A 2 -15.61 5.31 5.42
C PRO A 2 -14.52 5.60 4.39
N LEU A 3 -13.27 5.31 4.75
CA LEU A 3 -12.13 5.27 3.84
C LEU A 3 -11.82 3.81 3.52
N ILE A 4 -11.36 3.55 2.30
CA ILE A 4 -10.96 2.22 1.85
C ILE A 4 -9.45 2.26 1.58
N LEU A 5 -8.73 1.30 2.17
CA LEU A 5 -7.33 1.03 1.86
C LEU A 5 -7.27 -0.21 0.96
N ALA A 6 -6.79 -0.04 -0.27
CA ALA A 6 -6.56 -1.14 -1.20
C ALA A 6 -5.05 -1.35 -1.38
N VAL A 7 -4.64 -2.62 -1.47
CA VAL A 7 -3.24 -3.04 -1.58
C VAL A 7 -3.08 -4.04 -2.73
N ASP A 8 -2.07 -3.81 -3.56
CA ASP A 8 -1.58 -4.72 -4.61
C ASP A 8 -0.13 -5.10 -4.30
N ALA A 9 0.09 -6.35 -3.88
CA ALA A 9 1.39 -6.87 -3.46
C ALA A 9 1.89 -7.94 -4.44
N GLY A 10 2.83 -7.55 -5.32
CA GLY A 10 3.47 -8.44 -6.28
C GLY A 10 4.92 -8.79 -5.90
N GLY A 11 5.58 -9.60 -6.73
CA GLY A 11 6.97 -10.01 -6.50
C GLY A 11 8.00 -8.88 -6.60
N THR A 12 7.72 -7.82 -7.35
CA THR A 12 8.66 -6.70 -7.55
C THR A 12 8.26 -5.43 -6.80
N SER A 13 6.98 -5.26 -6.52
CA SER A 13 6.48 -4.05 -5.88
C SER A 13 5.20 -4.27 -5.12
N THR A 14 5.01 -3.45 -4.09
CA THR A 14 3.76 -3.29 -3.35
C THR A 14 3.23 -1.89 -3.58
N ARG A 15 1.94 -1.76 -3.81
CA ARG A 15 1.23 -0.49 -3.97
C ARG A 15 0.08 -0.45 -2.98
N ALA A 16 -0.15 0.72 -2.38
CA ALA A 16 -1.30 0.97 -1.53
C ALA A 16 -1.98 2.27 -1.95
N VAL A 17 -3.31 2.30 -1.89
CA VAL A 17 -4.13 3.48 -2.20
C VAL A 17 -5.20 3.66 -1.14
N VAL A 18 -5.37 4.90 -0.68
CA VAL A 18 -6.50 5.33 0.15
C VAL A 18 -7.51 6.00 -0.77
N ILE A 19 -8.76 5.53 -0.76
CA ILE A 19 -9.87 6.12 -1.53
C ILE A 19 -11.05 6.45 -0.61
N ASP A 20 -11.81 7.48 -0.97
CA ASP A 20 -13.13 7.72 -0.36
C ASP A 20 -14.23 6.87 -1.02
N SER A 21 -15.45 6.94 -0.49
CA SER A 21 -16.60 6.18 -1.00
C SER A 21 -17.06 6.60 -2.40
N SER A 22 -16.56 7.71 -2.95
CA SER A 22 -16.81 8.11 -4.34
C SER A 22 -15.78 7.51 -5.31
N GLY A 23 -14.78 6.78 -4.80
CA GLY A 23 -13.68 6.24 -5.57
C GLY A 23 -12.56 7.24 -5.82
N ARG A 24 -12.59 8.43 -5.21
CA ARG A 24 -11.52 9.42 -5.34
C ARG A 24 -10.30 8.99 -4.53
N THR A 25 -9.15 8.96 -5.19
CA THR A 25 -7.86 8.73 -4.54
C THR A 25 -7.49 9.91 -3.64
N LEU A 26 -7.26 9.60 -2.37
CA LEU A 26 -6.79 10.55 -1.37
C LEU A 26 -5.29 10.41 -1.16
N GLY A 27 -4.74 9.19 -1.23
CA GLY A 27 -3.31 8.97 -1.03
C GLY A 27 -2.81 7.71 -1.72
N TYR A 28 -1.52 7.71 -2.08
CA TYR A 28 -0.85 6.61 -2.76
C TYR A 28 0.52 6.35 -2.14
N GLY A 29 0.88 5.07 -1.99
CA GLY A 29 2.19 4.64 -1.51
C GLY A 29 2.70 3.44 -2.31
N ARG A 30 4.03 3.32 -2.41
CA ARG A 30 4.70 2.24 -3.14
C ARG A 30 5.98 1.82 -2.42
N ALA A 31 6.28 0.53 -2.47
CA ALA A 31 7.51 -0.06 -1.92
C ALA A 31 7.97 -1.28 -2.77
N GLY A 32 8.94 -2.02 -2.23
CA GLY A 32 9.51 -3.25 -2.81
C GLY A 32 8.54 -4.42 -2.87
N GLY A 33 9.06 -5.62 -3.13
CA GLY A 33 8.26 -6.84 -3.30
C GLY A 33 7.45 -7.18 -2.06
N GLY A 34 6.14 -7.42 -2.25
CA GLY A 34 5.19 -7.73 -1.18
C GLY A 34 4.76 -9.19 -1.13
N ASN A 35 5.30 -10.03 -2.02
CA ASN A 35 4.99 -11.46 -2.06
C ASN A 35 5.95 -12.24 -1.15
N PRO A 36 5.48 -12.84 -0.04
CA PRO A 36 6.32 -13.61 0.87
C PRO A 36 7.03 -14.80 0.22
N VAL A 37 6.48 -15.35 -0.86
CA VAL A 37 7.08 -16.46 -1.62
C VAL A 37 8.29 -16.00 -2.43
N SER A 38 8.29 -14.76 -2.94
CA SER A 38 9.35 -14.22 -3.79
C SER A 38 10.43 -13.48 -3.00
N SER A 39 10.03 -12.65 -2.03
CA SER A 39 10.92 -11.77 -1.27
C SER A 39 11.23 -12.28 0.14
N GLY A 40 10.59 -13.36 0.57
CA GLY A 40 10.60 -13.78 1.97
C GLY A 40 9.63 -12.96 2.84
N PRO A 41 9.18 -13.52 3.98
CA PRO A 41 8.11 -12.92 4.79
C PRO A 41 8.49 -11.58 5.44
N GLY A 42 9.76 -11.38 5.81
CA GLY A 42 10.24 -10.13 6.41
C GLY A 42 10.19 -8.95 5.43
N GLU A 43 10.87 -9.08 4.29
CA GLU A 43 10.91 -8.03 3.26
C GLU A 43 9.50 -7.74 2.69
N ALA A 44 8.67 -8.78 2.54
CA ALA A 44 7.28 -8.62 2.14
C ALA A 44 6.47 -7.78 3.14
N ALA A 45 6.65 -8.02 4.45
CA ALA A 45 6.00 -7.24 5.49
C ALA A 45 6.50 -5.79 5.54
N GLU A 46 7.81 -5.57 5.42
CA GLU A 46 8.40 -4.22 5.37
C GLU A 46 7.91 -3.42 4.16
N SER A 47 7.81 -4.06 3.00
CA SER A 47 7.27 -3.44 1.78
C SER A 47 5.79 -3.10 1.92
N LEU A 48 5.00 -4.00 2.52
CA LEU A 48 3.60 -3.74 2.82
C LEU A 48 3.43 -2.54 3.76
N GLU A 49 4.16 -2.53 4.87
CA GLU A 49 4.11 -1.45 5.85
C GLU A 49 4.52 -0.11 5.22
N THR A 50 5.61 -0.09 4.45
CA THR A 50 6.12 1.11 3.79
C THR A 50 5.10 1.67 2.80
N ALA A 51 4.51 0.82 1.95
CA ALA A 51 3.50 1.24 1.00
C ALA A 51 2.25 1.78 1.69
N VAL A 52 1.74 1.08 2.71
CA VAL A 52 0.54 1.51 3.47
C VAL A 52 0.77 2.83 4.19
N ARG A 53 1.90 2.98 4.89
CA ARG A 53 2.25 4.23 5.57
C ARG A 53 2.37 5.39 4.60
N GLY A 54 2.98 5.17 3.44
CA GLY A 54 3.06 6.17 2.37
C GLY A 54 1.67 6.64 1.89
N ALA A 55 0.76 5.69 1.66
CA ALA A 55 -0.60 6.02 1.23
C ALA A 55 -1.38 6.80 2.30
N LEU A 56 -1.26 6.41 3.57
CA LEU A 56 -1.90 7.09 4.68
C LEU A 56 -1.35 8.51 4.89
N ALA A 57 -0.02 8.69 4.84
CA ALA A 57 0.61 10.00 4.97
C ALA A 57 0.18 10.97 3.86
N ALA A 58 0.08 10.48 2.62
CA ALA A 58 -0.39 11.28 1.49
C ALA A 58 -1.88 11.64 1.56
N SER A 59 -2.70 10.83 2.26
CA SER A 59 -4.16 11.00 2.31
C SER A 59 -4.67 12.15 3.19
N GLY A 60 -3.82 12.72 4.04
CA GLY A 60 -4.16 13.80 4.97
C GLY A 60 -3.40 15.10 4.75
N SER A 61 -2.77 15.28 3.59
CA SER A 61 -2.11 16.54 3.18
C SER A 61 -3.09 17.54 2.56
#